data_AF-A0A521KFE7-F1
#
_entry.id   AF-A0A521KFE7-F1
#
_cell.length_a   1.000
_cell.length_b   1.000
_cell.length_c   1.000
_cell.angle_alpha   90.00
_cell.angle_beta   90.00
_cell.angle_gamma   90.00
#
_symmetry.space_group_name_H-M   'P 1'
#
loop_
_entity.id
_entity.type
_entity.pdbx_description
1 polymer ?
#
loop_
_entity_poly.entity_id
_entity_poly.type
_entity_poly.pdbx_seq_one_letter_code
_entity_poly.pdbx_strand_id
1 'polypeptide(L)'
;HLAAIDVADDLRIAESRARHDPLRRTSDWLRDHSRLTQLGARVVEGRAVAAAERRKQWFDRWEAQRAKEPRLGFADYAGVRRVDPALFEATLDELRTEVEASGARLVLVNMPRQPGLEATNPFVLEYTALVERYAREHALDCIDARAAFRDRKRIELAGSALFHDQVHPTAAGHRLIAEDLAAAIAARAASAPSR
;
A
#
# COMPACT_ATOMS: atom_id res chain seq x y z
N HIS A 1 37.33 -26.69 13.72
CA HIS A 1 37.37 -25.54 14.64
C HIS A 1 37.68 -24.27 13.87
N LEU A 2 36.66 -23.56 13.39
CA LEU A 2 36.79 -22.19 12.91
C LEU A 2 36.31 -21.30 14.06
N ALA A 3 37.24 -20.56 14.67
CA ALA A 3 36.89 -19.59 15.70
C ALA A 3 36.10 -18.45 15.04
N ALA A 4 34.84 -18.30 15.44
CA ALA A 4 34.06 -17.12 15.11
C ALA A 4 34.71 -15.93 15.82
N ILE A 5 35.36 -15.07 15.04
CA ILE A 5 35.88 -13.79 15.53
C ILE A 5 34.65 -12.94 15.87
N ASP A 6 34.49 -12.68 17.16
CA ASP A 6 33.42 -11.86 17.72
C ASP A 6 33.70 -10.39 17.37
N VAL A 7 33.31 -9.99 16.15
CA VAL A 7 33.40 -8.61 15.71
C VAL A 7 32.25 -7.85 16.36
N ALA A 8 32.58 -6.92 17.25
CA ALA A 8 31.61 -6.06 17.93
C ALA A 8 30.62 -5.45 16.92
N ASP A 9 29.32 -5.45 17.26
CA ASP A 9 28.25 -5.05 16.36
C ASP A 9 28.41 -3.63 15.81
N ASP A 10 29.01 -2.72 16.58
CA ASP A 10 29.31 -1.36 16.15
C ASP A 10 30.26 -1.32 14.94
N LEU A 11 31.22 -2.25 14.88
CA LEU A 11 32.13 -2.40 13.74
C LEU A 11 31.39 -3.00 12.54
N ARG A 12 30.50 -3.98 12.73
CA ARG A 12 29.66 -4.53 11.65
C ARG A 12 28.71 -3.47 11.07
N ILE A 13 28.16 -2.60 11.91
CA ILE A 13 27.29 -1.49 11.51
C ILE A 13 28.10 -0.44 10.74
N ALA A 14 29.30 -0.08 11.22
CA ALA A 14 30.19 0.85 10.53
C ALA A 14 30.65 0.30 9.17
N GLU A 15 30.99 -0.99 9.09
CA GLU A 15 31.42 -1.64 7.86
C GLU A 15 30.27 -1.79 6.84
N SER A 16 29.07 -2.10 7.32
CA SER A 16 27.85 -2.13 6.50
C SER A 16 27.53 -0.75 5.91
N ARG A 17 27.63 0.31 6.73
CA ARG A 17 27.47 1.71 6.30
C ARG A 17 28.53 2.12 5.27
N ALA A 18 29.79 1.71 5.46
CA ALA A 18 30.88 2.01 4.54
C ALA A 18 30.74 1.28 3.18
N ARG A 19 30.26 0.02 3.18
CA ARG A 19 30.09 -0.77 1.95
C ARG A 19 28.88 -0.34 1.10
N HIS A 20 27.89 0.35 1.68
CA HIS A 20 26.63 0.69 0.99
C HIS A 20 26.52 2.16 0.57
N ASP A 21 27.54 2.97 0.84
CA ASP A 21 27.52 4.43 0.62
C ASP A 21 27.25 4.84 -0.85
N PRO A 22 27.88 4.27 -1.89
CA PRO A 22 27.63 4.72 -3.27
C PRO A 22 26.25 4.29 -3.80
N LEU A 23 25.79 3.09 -3.47
CA LEU A 23 24.46 2.62 -3.88
C LEU A 23 23.34 3.39 -3.17
N ARG A 24 23.55 3.71 -1.89
CA ARG A 24 22.60 4.49 -1.10
C ARG A 24 22.55 5.94 -1.56
N ARG A 25 23.70 6.58 -1.83
CA ARG A 25 23.76 7.92 -2.46
C ARG A 25 23.09 7.94 -3.83
N THR A 26 23.26 6.89 -4.63
CA THR A 26 22.60 6.79 -5.95
C THR A 26 21.09 6.61 -5.78
N SER A 27 20.65 5.78 -4.84
CA SER A 27 19.23 5.58 -4.50
C SER A 27 18.58 6.86 -3.98
N ASP A 28 19.24 7.56 -3.05
CA ASP A 28 18.76 8.82 -2.48
C ASP A 28 18.76 9.92 -3.56
N TRP A 29 19.79 9.99 -4.41
CA TRP A 29 19.78 10.89 -5.57
C TRP A 29 18.64 10.57 -6.54
N LEU A 30 18.42 9.29 -6.87
CA LEU A 30 17.30 8.87 -7.73
C LEU A 30 15.94 9.15 -7.09
N ARG A 31 15.82 9.06 -5.76
CA ARG A 31 14.62 9.41 -5.00
C ARG A 31 14.37 10.92 -5.03
N ASP A 32 15.40 11.71 -4.77
CA ASP A 32 15.36 13.19 -4.77
C ASP A 32 15.10 13.74 -6.19
N HIS A 33 15.57 13.05 -7.22
CA HIS A 33 15.39 13.41 -8.63
C HIS A 33 14.36 12.52 -9.34
N SER A 34 13.52 11.81 -8.57
CA SER A 34 12.50 10.88 -9.10
C SER A 34 11.56 11.52 -10.10
N ARG A 35 11.29 12.83 -9.96
CA ARG A 35 10.47 13.59 -10.90
C ARG A 35 11.15 13.79 -12.26
N LEU A 36 12.47 13.97 -12.30
CA LEU A 36 13.23 14.10 -13.56
C LEU A 36 13.38 12.76 -14.27
N THR A 37 13.59 11.67 -13.54
CA THR A 37 13.62 10.32 -14.12
C THR A 37 12.24 9.90 -14.63
N GLN A 38 11.16 10.17 -13.88
CA GLN A 38 9.79 9.98 -14.36
C GLN A 38 9.45 10.85 -15.58
N LEU A 39 9.94 12.09 -15.62
CA LEU A 39 9.77 12.96 -16.79
C LEU A 39 10.53 12.43 -18.01
N GLY A 40 11.79 12.02 -17.84
CA GLY A 40 12.58 11.39 -18.91
C GLY A 40 11.93 10.11 -19.44
N ALA A 41 11.44 9.25 -18.54
CA ALA A 41 10.67 8.07 -18.89
C ALA A 41 9.39 8.46 -19.66
N ARG A 42 8.63 9.47 -19.20
CA ARG A 42 7.44 9.99 -19.90
C ARG A 42 7.75 10.61 -21.26
N VAL A 43 8.91 11.24 -21.45
CA VAL A 43 9.32 11.80 -22.75
C VAL A 43 9.71 10.68 -23.72
N VAL A 44 10.39 9.65 -23.22
CA VAL A 44 10.72 8.44 -23.98
C VAL A 44 9.46 7.64 -24.33
N GLU A 45 8.52 7.51 -23.39
CA GLU A 45 7.24 6.81 -23.59
C GLU A 45 6.23 7.62 -24.42
N GLY A 46 6.18 8.93 -24.23
CA GLY A 46 5.26 9.86 -24.91
C GLY A 46 5.50 9.99 -26.41
N ARG A 47 6.63 9.49 -26.91
CA ARG A 47 6.94 9.39 -28.35
C ARG A 47 6.49 8.07 -28.99
N ALA A 48 5.88 7.15 -28.25
CA ALA A 48 5.63 5.80 -28.74
C ALA A 48 4.13 5.44 -28.75
N VAL A 49 3.56 5.37 -29.96
CA VAL A 49 2.38 4.55 -30.29
C VAL A 49 2.49 3.14 -29.68
N ALA A 50 3.72 2.64 -29.51
CA ALA A 50 4.01 1.38 -28.85
C ALA A 50 3.62 1.30 -27.36
N ALA A 51 3.42 2.40 -26.63
CA ALA A 51 3.00 2.35 -25.22
C ALA A 51 1.51 2.01 -25.05
N ALA A 52 0.67 2.45 -25.99
CA ALA A 52 -0.74 2.06 -26.04
C ALA A 52 -0.86 0.59 -26.45
N GLU A 53 -0.11 0.17 -27.47
CA GLU A 53 -0.10 -1.21 -27.96
C GLU A 53 0.43 -2.19 -26.90
N ARG A 54 1.50 -1.83 -26.17
CA ARG A 54 1.99 -2.64 -25.04
C ARG A 54 0.98 -2.77 -23.91
N ARG A 55 0.23 -1.71 -23.61
CA ARG A 55 -0.86 -1.75 -22.61
C ARG A 55 -1.98 -2.67 -23.07
N LYS A 56 -2.39 -2.56 -24.33
CA LYS A 56 -3.38 -3.46 -24.94
C LYS A 56 -2.90 -4.91 -24.87
N GLN A 57 -1.68 -5.21 -25.31
CA GLN A 57 -1.10 -6.57 -25.25
C GLN A 57 -0.92 -7.09 -23.82
N TRP A 58 -0.63 -6.22 -22.86
CA TRP A 58 -0.60 -6.60 -21.45
C TRP A 58 -2.00 -6.94 -20.94
N PHE A 59 -3.00 -6.13 -21.27
CA PHE A 59 -4.39 -6.36 -20.89
C PHE A 59 -4.96 -7.62 -21.52
N ASP A 60 -4.72 -7.84 -22.81
CA ASP A 60 -5.13 -9.05 -23.54
C ASP A 60 -4.50 -10.32 -22.92
N ARG A 61 -3.22 -10.25 -22.52
CA ARG A 61 -2.54 -11.36 -21.81
C ARG A 61 -3.12 -11.60 -20.43
N TRP A 62 -3.40 -10.53 -19.69
CA TRP A 62 -4.00 -10.60 -18.37
C TRP A 62 -5.42 -11.21 -18.42
N GLU A 63 -6.26 -10.78 -19.38
CA GLU A 63 -7.58 -11.38 -19.60
C GLU A 63 -7.49 -12.87 -19.99
N ALA A 64 -6.58 -13.20 -20.92
CA ALA A 64 -6.37 -14.59 -21.32
C ALA A 64 -5.84 -15.46 -20.17
N GLN A 65 -5.01 -14.92 -19.28
CA GLN A 65 -4.54 -15.63 -18.09
C GLN A 65 -5.66 -15.80 -17.07
N ARG A 66 -6.45 -14.76 -16.81
CA ARG A 66 -7.62 -14.80 -15.92
C ARG A 66 -8.68 -15.79 -16.40
N ALA A 67 -8.87 -15.95 -17.71
CA ALA A 67 -9.77 -16.95 -18.28
C ALA A 67 -9.26 -18.40 -18.09
N LYS A 68 -7.94 -18.60 -18.07
CA LYS A 68 -7.30 -19.92 -17.88
C LYS A 68 -7.18 -20.32 -16.41
N GLU A 69 -7.06 -19.33 -15.53
CA GLU A 69 -6.96 -19.53 -14.09
C GLU A 69 -8.23 -18.96 -13.42
N PRO A 70 -9.34 -19.72 -13.36
CA PRO A 70 -10.58 -19.27 -12.72
C PRO A 70 -10.44 -18.96 -11.22
N ARG A 71 -9.25 -19.20 -10.65
CA ARG A 71 -8.85 -18.83 -9.29
C ARG A 71 -8.11 -17.49 -9.21
N LEU A 72 -7.76 -16.83 -10.31
CA LEU A 72 -7.16 -15.49 -10.28
C LEU A 72 -8.14 -14.51 -9.61
N GLY A 73 -7.77 -14.01 -8.43
CA GLY A 73 -8.62 -13.14 -7.61
C GLY A 73 -9.31 -13.83 -6.43
N PHE A 74 -9.25 -15.16 -6.34
CA PHE A 74 -9.52 -15.85 -5.09
C PHE A 74 -8.29 -15.77 -4.19
N ALA A 75 -8.52 -15.71 -2.88
CA ALA A 75 -7.47 -15.86 -1.89
C ALA A 75 -6.67 -17.14 -2.19
N ASP A 76 -5.39 -16.98 -2.54
CA ASP A 76 -4.53 -18.04 -3.08
C ASP A 76 -4.10 -19.09 -2.02
N TYR A 77 -4.86 -19.24 -0.93
CA TYR A 77 -4.51 -20.12 0.18
C TYR A 77 -5.66 -21.05 0.56
N ALA A 78 -5.38 -22.35 0.51
CA ALA A 78 -6.27 -23.43 0.92
C ALA A 78 -6.16 -23.76 2.43
N GLY A 79 -5.88 -22.78 3.30
CA GLY A 79 -5.68 -23.07 4.72
C GLY A 79 -5.28 -21.87 5.59
N VAL A 80 -4.02 -21.40 5.49
CA VAL A 80 -3.42 -20.44 6.43
C VAL A 80 -3.07 -19.12 5.73
N ARG A 81 -3.39 -17.98 6.35
CA ARG A 81 -3.00 -16.65 5.86
C ARG A 81 -1.48 -16.54 5.77
N ARG A 82 -0.99 -15.77 4.80
CA ARG A 82 0.45 -15.47 4.66
C ARG A 82 1.03 -14.77 5.90
N VAL A 83 0.22 -13.97 6.58
CA VAL A 83 0.59 -13.25 7.80
C VAL A 83 -0.39 -13.67 8.88
N ASP A 84 0.14 -14.01 10.05
CA ASP A 84 -0.65 -14.27 11.25
C ASP A 84 -1.12 -12.93 11.86
N PRO A 85 -2.32 -12.82 12.47
CA PRO A 85 -2.77 -11.57 13.08
C PRO A 85 -1.81 -10.97 14.10
N ALA A 86 -1.14 -11.78 14.93
CA ALA A 86 -0.17 -11.29 15.91
C ALA A 86 1.08 -10.72 15.22
N LEU A 87 1.54 -11.38 14.15
CA LEU A 87 2.65 -10.86 13.34
C LEU A 87 2.25 -9.56 12.61
N PHE A 88 1.02 -9.46 12.13
CA PHE A 88 0.51 -8.24 11.51
C PHE A 88 0.47 -7.08 12.51
N GLU A 89 0.01 -7.33 13.74
CA GLU A 89 0.01 -6.34 14.82
C GLU A 89 1.43 -5.91 15.22
N ALA A 90 2.37 -6.86 15.35
CA ALA A 90 3.78 -6.54 15.57
C ALA A 90 4.36 -5.66 14.45
N THR A 91 4.00 -5.95 13.20
CA THR A 91 4.41 -5.14 12.03
C THR A 91 3.86 -3.71 12.10
N LEU A 92 2.65 -3.52 12.64
CA LEU A 92 2.09 -2.17 12.83
C LEU A 92 2.86 -1.38 13.89
N ASP A 93 3.33 -2.03 14.95
CA ASP A 93 4.12 -1.37 16.00
C ASP A 93 5.53 -0.99 15.52
N GLU A 94 6.17 -1.85 14.73
CA GLU A 94 7.41 -1.52 14.03
C GLU A 94 7.21 -0.31 13.12
N LEU A 95 6.18 -0.33 12.26
CA LEU A 95 5.87 0.78 11.35
C LEU A 95 5.59 2.09 12.10
N ARG A 96 4.81 2.03 13.19
CA ARG A 96 4.52 3.18 14.04
C ARG A 96 5.81 3.77 14.61
N THR A 97 6.66 2.93 15.17
CA THR A 97 7.94 3.34 15.76
C THR A 97 8.83 4.02 14.72
N GLU A 98 8.96 3.45 13.53
CA GLU A 98 9.76 4.05 12.44
C GLU A 98 9.21 5.41 11.98
N VAL A 99 7.89 5.50 11.80
CA VAL A 99 7.23 6.75 11.37
C VAL A 99 7.38 7.84 12.44
N GLU A 100 7.14 7.51 13.71
CA GLU A 100 7.29 8.46 14.83
C GLU A 100 8.75 8.91 15.01
N ALA A 101 9.72 7.99 14.87
CA ALA A 101 11.14 8.31 14.93
C ALA A 101 11.59 9.29 13.83
N SER A 102 10.90 9.30 12.69
CA SER A 102 11.14 10.27 11.61
C SER A 102 10.50 11.65 11.86
N GLY A 103 9.74 11.81 12.94
CA GLY A 103 8.95 13.02 13.22
C GLY A 103 7.65 13.11 12.41
N ALA A 104 7.35 12.09 11.60
CA ALA A 104 6.09 11.98 10.88
C ALA A 104 4.99 11.38 11.78
N ARG A 105 3.77 11.38 11.26
CA ARG A 105 2.60 10.81 11.93
C ARG A 105 2.08 9.65 11.10
N LEU A 106 1.74 8.55 11.76
CA LEU A 106 1.10 7.41 11.13
C LEU A 106 -0.42 7.62 11.06
N VAL A 107 -0.98 7.44 9.86
CA VAL A 107 -2.42 7.36 9.60
C VAL A 107 -2.69 5.99 9.01
N LEU A 108 -3.59 5.24 9.61
CA LEU A 108 -4.00 3.92 9.14
C LEU A 108 -5.20 4.04 8.21
N VAL A 109 -5.22 3.20 7.17
CA VAL A 109 -6.31 3.18 6.19
C VAL A 109 -6.78 1.74 6.04
N ASN A 110 -8.06 1.50 6.33
CA ASN A 110 -8.67 0.20 6.10
C ASN A 110 -8.69 -0.16 4.62
N MET A 111 -8.53 -1.44 4.30
CA MET A 111 -8.51 -1.91 2.91
C MET A 111 -9.82 -1.55 2.17
N PRO A 112 -9.76 -0.82 1.05
CA PRO A 112 -10.93 -0.58 0.22
C PRO A 112 -11.42 -1.89 -0.40
N ARG A 113 -12.73 -2.05 -0.52
CA ARG A 113 -13.35 -3.26 -1.07
C ARG A 113 -14.76 -3.00 -1.56
N GLN A 114 -15.21 -3.80 -2.53
CA GLN A 114 -16.59 -3.78 -2.98
C GLN A 114 -17.55 -4.32 -1.90
N PRO A 115 -18.80 -3.81 -1.84
CA PRO A 115 -19.85 -4.42 -1.03
C PRO A 115 -20.03 -5.90 -1.33
N GLY A 116 -20.24 -6.71 -0.29
CA GLY A 116 -20.45 -8.15 -0.42
C GLY A 116 -19.17 -8.99 -0.37
N LEU A 117 -17.97 -8.39 -0.52
CA LEU A 117 -16.72 -9.14 -0.35
C LEU A 117 -16.66 -9.83 1.02
N GLU A 118 -17.09 -9.13 2.06
CA GLU A 118 -17.06 -9.59 3.46
C GLU A 118 -17.86 -10.90 3.68
N ALA A 119 -18.93 -11.11 2.91
CA ALA A 119 -19.73 -12.34 3.00
C ALA A 119 -18.97 -13.56 2.45
N THR A 120 -18.08 -13.34 1.50
CA THR A 120 -17.27 -14.40 0.85
C THR A 120 -15.88 -14.54 1.47
N ASN A 121 -15.40 -13.51 2.19
CA ASN A 121 -14.05 -13.41 2.73
C ASN A 121 -14.08 -12.83 4.16
N PRO A 122 -14.60 -13.56 5.17
CA PRO A 122 -14.83 -13.02 6.52
C PRO A 122 -13.53 -12.57 7.23
N PHE A 123 -12.37 -13.10 6.85
CA PHE A 123 -11.08 -12.67 7.41
C PHE A 123 -10.78 -11.17 7.15
N VAL A 124 -11.37 -10.55 6.11
CA VAL A 124 -11.18 -9.11 5.90
C VAL A 124 -11.79 -8.30 7.04
N LEU A 125 -12.83 -8.82 7.70
CA LEU A 125 -13.43 -8.21 8.88
C LEU A 125 -12.50 -8.31 10.09
N GLU A 126 -11.86 -9.46 10.29
CA GLU A 126 -10.89 -9.68 11.37
C GLU A 126 -9.74 -8.67 11.28
N TYR A 127 -9.12 -8.53 10.10
CA TYR A 127 -8.04 -7.56 9.89
C TYR A 127 -8.51 -6.11 9.99
N THR A 128 -9.74 -5.82 9.55
CA THR A 128 -10.32 -4.48 9.73
C THR A 128 -10.48 -4.17 11.22
N ALA A 129 -11.05 -5.09 11.99
CA ALA A 129 -11.23 -4.93 13.43
C ALA A 129 -9.89 -4.77 14.15
N LEU A 130 -8.86 -5.52 13.73
CA LEU A 130 -7.50 -5.38 14.25
C LEU A 130 -6.94 -3.98 13.99
N VAL A 131 -7.00 -3.47 12.75
CA VAL A 131 -6.54 -2.11 12.42
C VAL A 131 -7.31 -1.04 13.21
N GLU A 132 -8.62 -1.16 13.31
CA GLU A 132 -9.46 -0.21 14.06
C GLU A 132 -9.20 -0.25 15.57
N ARG A 133 -8.97 -1.44 16.13
CA ARG A 133 -8.58 -1.62 17.53
C ARG A 133 -7.20 -1.01 17.78
N TYR A 134 -6.20 -1.39 16.98
CA TYR A 134 -4.83 -0.92 17.10
C TYR A 134 -4.78 0.62 17.01
N ALA A 135 -5.48 1.21 16.04
CA ALA A 135 -5.56 2.66 15.93
C ALA A 135 -6.12 3.33 17.19
N ARG A 136 -7.14 2.73 17.81
CA ARG A 136 -7.76 3.25 19.04
C ARG A 136 -6.83 3.13 20.24
N GLU A 137 -6.18 1.99 20.41
CA GLU A 137 -5.24 1.71 21.51
C GLU A 137 -4.03 2.65 21.49
N HIS A 138 -3.55 2.98 20.29
CA HIS A 138 -2.40 3.87 20.07
C HIS A 138 -2.79 5.32 19.73
N ALA A 139 -4.08 5.68 19.85
CA ALA A 139 -4.62 7.01 19.52
C ALA A 139 -4.24 7.53 18.11
N LEU A 140 -4.10 6.62 17.15
CA LEU A 140 -3.81 6.90 15.75
C LEU A 140 -5.08 7.27 14.97
N ASP A 141 -4.90 8.04 13.90
CA ASP A 141 -5.96 8.24 12.92
C ASP A 141 -6.19 6.95 12.13
N CYS A 142 -7.46 6.55 11.99
CA CYS A 142 -7.87 5.43 11.15
C CYS A 142 -9.00 5.85 10.22
N ILE A 143 -8.75 5.71 8.92
CA ILE A 143 -9.69 6.09 7.87
C ILE A 143 -10.34 4.85 7.33
N ASP A 144 -11.67 4.86 7.35
CA ASP A 144 -12.46 3.82 6.73
C ASP A 144 -12.62 4.06 5.22
N ALA A 145 -11.65 3.59 4.41
CA ALA A 145 -11.76 3.69 2.96
C ALA A 145 -12.96 2.92 2.37
N ARG A 146 -13.58 2.01 3.13
CA ARG A 146 -14.80 1.31 2.70
C ARG A 146 -15.99 2.25 2.65
N ALA A 147 -16.01 3.28 3.51
CA ALA A 147 -17.11 4.24 3.59
C ALA A 147 -17.35 4.94 2.25
N ALA A 148 -16.28 5.25 1.50
CA ALA A 148 -16.33 5.79 0.14
C ALA A 148 -17.14 4.92 -0.85
N PHE A 149 -17.26 3.63 -0.54
CA PHE A 149 -17.86 2.58 -1.36
C PHE A 149 -19.09 1.94 -0.70
N ARG A 150 -19.64 2.50 0.39
CA ARG A 150 -20.87 1.94 1.00
C ARG A 150 -22.14 2.35 0.26
N ASP A 151 -22.12 3.48 -0.45
CA ASP A 151 -23.27 3.90 -1.24
C ASP A 151 -23.44 2.99 -2.47
N ARG A 152 -24.35 2.04 -2.32
CA ARG A 152 -24.68 1.04 -3.34
C ARG A 152 -25.15 1.68 -4.64
N LYS A 153 -25.81 2.84 -4.62
CA LYS A 153 -26.21 3.55 -5.84
C LYS A 153 -24.99 4.07 -6.60
N ARG A 154 -24.00 4.59 -5.88
CA ARG A 154 -22.74 5.07 -6.45
C ARG A 154 -21.95 3.94 -7.13
N ILE A 155 -22.04 2.72 -6.59
CA ILE A 155 -21.37 1.53 -7.14
C ILE A 155 -22.15 0.91 -8.28
N GLU A 156 -23.47 0.76 -8.17
CA GLU A 156 -24.30 0.21 -9.25
C GLU A 156 -24.25 1.10 -10.50
N LEU A 157 -24.18 2.42 -10.32
CA LEU A 157 -23.99 3.36 -11.43
C LEU A 157 -22.57 3.35 -12.00
N ALA A 158 -21.56 3.01 -11.19
CA ALA A 158 -20.17 3.03 -11.63
C ALA A 158 -19.68 1.66 -12.13
N GLY A 159 -20.33 0.55 -11.78
CA GLY A 159 -19.92 -0.81 -12.16
C GLY A 159 -18.43 -1.07 -11.91
N SER A 160 -17.75 -1.64 -12.91
CA SER A 160 -16.29 -1.87 -12.91
C SER A 160 -15.44 -0.58 -13.03
N ALA A 161 -16.05 0.60 -13.09
CA ALA A 161 -15.29 1.84 -13.24
C ALA A 161 -14.52 2.23 -11.96
N LEU A 162 -14.92 1.73 -10.78
CA LEU A 162 -14.25 2.04 -9.51
C LEU A 162 -13.30 0.95 -9.02
N PHE A 163 -13.45 -0.30 -9.49
CA PHE A 163 -12.54 -1.38 -9.15
C PHE A 163 -12.24 -2.29 -10.35
N HIS A 164 -11.00 -2.78 -10.42
CA HIS A 164 -10.58 -3.83 -11.34
C HIS A 164 -11.08 -5.23 -10.92
N ASP A 165 -11.24 -5.45 -9.61
CA ASP A 165 -11.85 -6.63 -9.00
C ASP A 165 -12.52 -6.28 -7.65
N GLN A 166 -12.63 -7.19 -6.70
CA GLN A 166 -13.33 -6.90 -5.44
C GLN A 166 -12.52 -6.04 -4.45
N VAL A 167 -11.20 -5.88 -4.63
CA VAL A 167 -10.31 -5.19 -3.67
C VAL A 167 -9.36 -4.17 -4.31
N HIS A 168 -9.15 -4.20 -5.62
CA HIS A 168 -8.24 -3.28 -6.31
C HIS A 168 -9.00 -2.12 -6.96
N PRO A 169 -8.95 -0.89 -6.40
CA PRO A 169 -9.62 0.25 -6.99
C PRO A 169 -8.98 0.64 -8.34
N THR A 170 -9.76 1.19 -9.25
CA THR A 170 -9.23 1.87 -10.44
C THR A 170 -8.65 3.23 -10.06
N ALA A 171 -8.11 3.96 -11.03
CA ALA A 171 -7.74 5.37 -10.83
C ALA A 171 -8.90 6.24 -10.31
N ALA A 172 -10.14 5.97 -10.75
CA ALA A 172 -11.31 6.68 -10.26
C ALA A 172 -11.64 6.28 -8.81
N GLY A 173 -11.54 4.99 -8.47
CA GLY A 173 -11.71 4.53 -7.09
C GLY A 173 -10.65 5.10 -6.14
N HIS A 174 -9.38 5.13 -6.55
CA HIS A 174 -8.31 5.76 -5.78
C HIS A 174 -8.53 7.26 -5.55
N ARG A 175 -9.13 7.98 -6.52
CA ARG A 175 -9.45 9.40 -6.35
C ARG A 175 -10.43 9.63 -5.20
N LEU A 176 -11.46 8.79 -5.07
CA LEU A 176 -12.43 8.89 -3.97
C LEU A 176 -11.75 8.68 -2.61
N ILE A 177 -10.90 7.66 -2.50
CA ILE A 177 -10.15 7.39 -1.26
C ILE A 177 -9.24 8.57 -0.92
N ALA A 178 -8.58 9.17 -1.93
CA ALA A 178 -7.69 10.29 -1.73
C ALA A 178 -8.43 11.57 -1.29
N GLU A 179 -9.65 11.82 -1.78
CA GLU A 179 -10.49 12.94 -1.36
C GLU A 179 -10.86 12.82 0.12
N ASP A 180 -11.30 11.65 0.57
CA ASP A 180 -11.64 11.38 1.97
C ASP A 180 -10.40 11.49 2.88
N LEU A 181 -9.27 10.94 2.43
CA LEU A 181 -7.99 11.01 3.14
C LEU A 181 -7.50 12.46 3.27
N ALA A 182 -7.57 13.26 2.21
CA ALA A 182 -7.18 14.65 2.23
C ALA A 182 -8.04 15.47 3.20
N ALA A 183 -9.35 15.24 3.22
CA ALA A 183 -10.25 15.91 4.15
C ALA A 183 -9.93 15.57 5.61
N ALA A 184 -9.68 14.29 5.91
CA ALA A 184 -9.30 13.85 7.26
C ALA A 184 -7.97 14.47 7.72
N ILE A 185 -6.95 14.49 6.85
CA ILE A 185 -5.66 15.12 7.13
C ILE A 185 -5.82 16.63 7.37
N ALA A 186 -6.60 17.32 6.53
CA ALA A 186 -6.81 18.76 6.64
C ALA A 186 -7.55 19.15 7.93
N ALA A 187 -8.62 18.44 8.29
CA ALA A 187 -9.37 18.67 9.52
C ALA A 187 -8.47 18.56 10.77
N ARG A 188 -7.55 17.58 10.76
CA ARG A 188 -6.61 17.35 11.86
C ARG A 188 -5.48 18.38 11.92
N ALA A 189 -5.02 18.86 10.77
CA ALA A 189 -4.06 19.96 10.70
C ALA A 189 -4.66 21.25 11.30
N ALA A 190 -5.95 21.50 11.08
CA ALA A 190 -6.65 22.65 11.65
C ALA A 190 -6.87 22.55 13.16
N SER A 191 -6.93 21.34 13.74
CA SER A 191 -7.12 21.12 15.18
C SER A 191 -5.82 20.98 15.98
N ALA A 192 -4.66 20.93 15.32
CA ALA A 192 -3.38 20.80 16.01
C ALA A 192 -3.03 22.10 16.73
N PRO A 193 -2.66 22.07 18.03
CA PRO A 193 -2.20 23.27 18.70
C PRO A 193 -0.94 23.80 18.00
N SER A 194 -0.92 25.10 17.73
CA SER A 194 0.27 25.80 17.24
C SER A 194 1.41 25.59 18.24
N ARG A 195 2.44 24.87 17.81
CA ARG A 195 3.66 24.62 18.59
C ARG A 195 4.51 25.87 18.70
#